data_AF-A0A1F2QW21-F1
#
_entry.id   AF-A0A1F2QW21-F1
#
_cell.length_a   1.000
_cell.length_b   1.000
_cell.length_c   1.000
_cell.angle_alpha   90.00
_cell.angle_beta   90.00
_cell.angle_gamma   90.00
#
_symmetry.space_group_name_H-M   'P 1'
#
loop_
_entity.id
_entity.type
_entity.pdbx_description
1 polymer ?
#
loop_
_entity_poly.entity_id
_entity_poly.type
_entity_poly.pdbx_seq_one_letter_code
_entity_poly.pdbx_strand_id
1 'polypeptide(L)'
;MRADTTLATSVGLYAELRRQGYDFFIGVPCSGLKPFLRDLEADAPHPFIPAPREDVALALAAGAAMGGRKPVVYLQSSGLGHLVNPITSLLQPYGMNVHLLISLRTEPFEHHQMGKVAVPLLELLRYDDYTLVRDPKCDA
;
A
#
# COMPACT_ATOMS: atom_id res chain seq x y z
N MET A 1 -7.86 6.56 16.65
CA MET A 1 -9.04 6.32 15.79
C MET A 1 -8.79 4.98 15.14
N ARG A 2 -9.66 3.96 15.29
CA ARG A 2 -9.40 2.67 14.65
C ARG A 2 -9.47 2.90 13.14
N ALA A 3 -8.39 2.58 12.41
CA ALA A 3 -8.46 2.43 10.97
C ALA A 3 -9.59 1.44 10.69
N ASP A 4 -10.62 1.89 9.98
CA ASP A 4 -11.70 1.02 9.57
C ASP A 4 -11.07 -0.06 8.69
N THR A 5 -10.95 -1.28 9.20
CA THR A 5 -10.29 -2.41 8.51
C THR A 5 -11.23 -2.95 7.44
N THR A 6 -11.68 -2.06 6.56
CA THR A 6 -12.58 -2.39 5.46
C THR A 6 -11.75 -3.04 4.37
N LEU A 7 -12.06 -4.31 4.09
CA LEU A 7 -11.50 -5.03 2.96
C LEU A 7 -12.05 -4.41 1.67
N ALA A 8 -11.17 -3.84 0.86
CA ALA A 8 -11.52 -3.28 -0.45
C ALA A 8 -11.32 -4.31 -1.57
N THR A 9 -12.05 -4.15 -2.66
CA THR A 9 -11.76 -4.83 -3.93
C THR A 9 -10.79 -4.00 -4.75
N SER A 10 -9.94 -4.62 -5.56
CA SER A 10 -9.03 -3.89 -6.46
C SER A 10 -9.75 -3.17 -7.62
N VAL A 11 -10.98 -3.57 -7.95
CA VAL A 11 -11.80 -2.93 -9.00
C VAL A 11 -12.33 -1.58 -8.51
N GLY A 12 -12.16 -0.52 -9.32
CA GLY A 12 -12.66 0.83 -9.03
C GLY A 12 -11.90 1.59 -7.93
N LEU A 13 -10.90 0.93 -7.32
CA LEU A 13 -10.13 1.48 -6.21
C LEU A 13 -9.32 2.73 -6.61
N TYR A 14 -8.79 2.76 -7.84
CA TYR A 14 -8.05 3.91 -8.33
C TYR A 14 -8.91 5.18 -8.34
N ALA A 15 -10.11 5.10 -8.92
CA ALA A 15 -11.06 6.21 -8.99
C ALA A 15 -11.46 6.70 -7.60
N GLU A 16 -11.67 5.78 -6.65
CA GLU A 16 -11.99 6.13 -5.27
C GLU A 16 -10.83 6.86 -4.57
N LEU A 17 -9.59 6.37 -4.71
CA LEU A 17 -8.41 7.05 -4.17
C LEU A 17 -8.20 8.44 -4.80
N ARG A 18 -8.43 8.59 -6.11
CA ARG A 18 -8.40 9.90 -6.78
C ARG A 18 -9.47 10.84 -6.24
N ARG A 19 -10.69 10.35 -5.99
CA ARG A 19 -11.79 11.12 -5.39
C ARG A 19 -11.44 11.60 -3.97
N GLN A 20 -10.65 10.82 -3.23
CA GLN A 20 -10.11 11.19 -1.92
C GLN A 20 -8.88 12.11 -2.00
N GLY A 21 -8.46 12.52 -3.20
CA GLY A 21 -7.38 13.47 -3.45
C GLY A 21 -5.98 12.86 -3.48
N TYR A 22 -5.81 11.54 -3.45
CA TYR A 22 -4.51 10.91 -3.67
C TYR A 22 -4.05 11.14 -5.10
N ASP A 23 -2.79 11.51 -5.30
CA ASP A 23 -2.31 11.99 -6.61
C ASP A 23 -0.90 11.53 -6.98
N PHE A 24 -0.29 10.70 -6.14
CA PHE A 24 1.03 10.12 -6.35
C PHE A 24 1.00 8.64 -5.98
N PHE A 25 1.28 7.76 -6.94
CA PHE A 25 1.15 6.32 -6.75
C PHE A 25 2.49 5.65 -7.05
N ILE A 26 3.03 4.94 -6.07
CA ILE A 26 4.33 4.28 -6.16
C ILE A 26 4.30 2.95 -5.44
N GLY A 27 5.06 1.96 -5.91
CA GLY A 27 5.09 0.67 -5.22
C GLY A 27 5.61 -0.49 -6.03
N VAL A 28 5.67 -1.65 -5.38
CA VAL A 28 6.08 -2.91 -6.02
C VAL A 28 4.84 -3.58 -6.61
N PRO A 29 4.78 -3.79 -7.95
CA PRO A 29 3.60 -4.38 -8.59
C PRO A 29 3.27 -5.78 -8.06
N CYS A 30 1.98 -6.07 -7.84
CA CYS A 30 1.49 -7.35 -7.32
C CYS A 30 0.27 -7.84 -8.10
N SER A 31 0.11 -9.16 -8.25
CA SER A 31 -1.02 -9.76 -8.97
C SER A 31 -2.39 -9.46 -8.35
N GLY A 32 -2.47 -9.31 -7.03
CA GLY A 32 -3.73 -8.97 -6.32
C GLY A 32 -4.23 -7.55 -6.61
N LEU A 33 -3.36 -6.68 -7.11
CA LEU A 33 -3.67 -5.30 -7.49
C LEU A 33 -3.82 -5.10 -9.01
N LYS A 34 -3.92 -6.18 -9.79
CA LYS A 34 -3.99 -6.09 -11.26
C LYS A 34 -5.04 -5.10 -11.79
N PRO A 35 -6.31 -5.10 -11.33
CA PRO A 35 -7.29 -4.11 -11.78
C PRO A 35 -6.86 -2.67 -11.46
N PHE A 36 -6.40 -2.42 -10.24
CA PHE A 36 -5.88 -1.12 -9.80
C PHE A 36 -4.68 -0.65 -10.64
N LEU A 37 -3.73 -1.53 -10.94
CA LEU A 37 -2.57 -1.22 -11.77
C LEU A 37 -2.95 -0.92 -13.22
N ARG A 38 -3.96 -1.60 -13.77
CA ARG A 38 -4.49 -1.29 -15.10
C ARG A 38 -5.15 0.09 -15.16
N ASP A 39 -5.91 0.44 -14.12
CA ASP A 39 -6.53 1.76 -14.03
C ASP A 39 -5.46 2.86 -13.93
N LEU A 40 -4.39 2.63 -13.16
CA LEU A 40 -3.22 3.51 -13.10
C LEU A 40 -2.50 3.65 -14.44
N GLU A 41 -2.26 2.55 -15.15
CA GLU A 41 -1.64 2.55 -16.48
C GLU A 41 -2.47 3.32 -17.52
N ALA A 42 -3.79 3.35 -17.36
CA ALA A 42 -4.71 4.03 -18.28
C ALA A 42 -4.82 5.55 -18.04
N ASP A 43 -4.43 6.07 -16.87
CA ASP A 43 -4.52 7.50 -16.54
C ASP A 43 -3.26 8.28 -16.98
N ALA A 44 -3.15 8.55 -18.28
CA ALA A 44 -2.27 9.60 -18.77
C ALA A 44 -2.96 10.97 -18.58
N PRO A 45 -2.39 11.92 -17.81
CA PRO A 45 -0.97 12.17 -17.60
C PRO A 45 -0.44 11.91 -16.17
N HIS A 46 -1.08 11.09 -15.35
CA HIS A 46 -0.67 10.84 -13.96
C HIS A 46 0.22 9.58 -13.87
N PRO A 47 1.56 9.69 -14.04
CA PRO A 47 2.42 8.51 -14.00
C PRO A 47 2.38 7.86 -12.62
N PHE A 48 2.20 6.54 -12.60
CA PHE A 48 2.58 5.73 -11.46
C PHE A 48 4.05 5.33 -11.57
N ILE A 49 4.69 5.09 -10.43
CA ILE A 49 6.11 4.75 -10.39
C ILE A 49 6.26 3.32 -9.88
N PRO A 50 6.61 2.34 -10.72
CA PRO A 50 7.03 1.04 -10.21
C PRO A 50 8.34 1.18 -9.44
N ALA A 51 8.38 0.63 -8.23
CA ALA A 51 9.55 0.63 -7.37
C ALA A 51 10.21 -0.76 -7.35
N PRO A 52 11.55 -0.84 -7.21
CA PRO A 52 12.24 -2.12 -7.13
C PRO A 52 12.04 -2.83 -5.78
N ARG A 53 11.69 -2.08 -4.72
CA ARG A 53 11.49 -2.55 -3.34
C ARG A 53 10.54 -1.61 -2.60
N GLU A 54 9.86 -2.14 -1.57
CA GLU A 54 8.88 -1.37 -0.80
C GLU A 54 9.50 -0.25 0.04
N ASP A 55 10.70 -0.45 0.57
CA ASP A 55 11.43 0.57 1.34
C ASP A 55 11.79 1.80 0.48
N VAL A 56 12.23 1.57 -0.76
CA VAL A 56 12.46 2.64 -1.76
C VAL A 56 11.15 3.35 -2.10
N ALA A 57 10.06 2.61 -2.27
CA ALA A 57 8.75 3.20 -2.54
C ALA A 57 8.30 4.13 -1.40
N LEU A 58 8.46 3.71 -0.15
CA LEU A 58 8.09 4.52 1.02
C LEU A 58 8.96 5.76 1.16
N ALA A 59 10.27 5.66 0.92
CA ALA A 59 11.17 6.81 0.97
C ALA A 59 10.81 7.87 -0.09
N LEU A 60 10.52 7.44 -1.33
CA LEU A 60 10.07 8.34 -2.40
C LEU A 60 8.69 8.95 -2.11
N ALA A 61 7.76 8.15 -1.56
CA ALA A 61 6.46 8.65 -1.11
C ALA A 61 6.60 9.70 0.00
N ALA A 62 7.48 9.48 0.97
CA ALA A 62 7.77 10.47 2.02
C ALA A 62 8.27 11.79 1.41
N GLY A 63 9.21 11.73 0.46
CA GLY A 63 9.67 12.90 -0.28
C GLY A 63 8.54 13.60 -1.07
N ALA A 64 7.66 12.83 -1.71
CA ALA A 64 6.49 13.37 -2.42
C ALA A 64 5.52 14.08 -1.45
N ALA A 65 5.27 13.50 -0.27
CA ALA A 65 4.45 14.11 0.77
C ALA A 65 5.05 15.43 1.27
N MET A 66 6.36 15.47 1.51
CA MET A 66 7.07 16.71 1.86
C MET A 66 6.99 17.77 0.74
N GLY A 67 6.89 17.34 -0.52
CA GLY A 67 6.64 18.19 -1.68
C GLY A 67 5.18 18.61 -1.88
N GLY A 68 4.28 18.30 -0.94
CA GLY A 68 2.86 18.68 -0.99
C GLY A 68 1.97 17.73 -1.80
N ARG A 69 2.46 16.56 -2.19
CA ARG A 69 1.66 15.51 -2.83
C ARG A 69 0.94 14.67 -1.78
N LYS A 70 -0.08 13.92 -2.19
CA LYS A 70 -0.79 12.96 -1.34
C LYS A 70 -0.54 11.54 -1.85
N PRO A 71 0.52 10.86 -1.35
CA PRO A 71 0.99 9.61 -1.93
C PRO A 71 0.25 8.37 -1.41
N VAL A 72 0.21 7.35 -2.28
CA VAL A 72 -0.16 5.98 -1.96
C VAL A 72 1.04 5.08 -2.27
N VAL A 73 1.43 4.27 -1.29
CA VAL A 73 2.39 3.18 -1.49
C VAL A 73 1.63 1.87 -1.63
N TYR A 74 1.65 1.27 -2.82
CA TYR A 74 1.04 -0.03 -3.04
C TYR A 74 2.06 -1.17 -2.89
N LEU A 75 1.65 -2.24 -2.21
CA LEU A 75 2.51 -3.38 -1.92
C LEU A 75 1.72 -4.65 -1.66
N GLN A 76 2.42 -5.78 -1.59
CA GLN A 76 1.88 -7.04 -1.08
C GLN A 76 2.15 -7.18 0.42
N SER A 77 1.35 -7.98 1.13
CA SER A 77 1.55 -8.33 2.55
C SER A 77 2.99 -8.77 2.89
N SER A 78 3.66 -9.52 2.01
CA SER A 78 5.06 -9.93 2.24
C SER A 78 6.06 -8.78 2.23
N GLY A 79 5.78 -7.73 1.45
CA GLY A 79 6.61 -6.52 1.37
C GLY A 79 6.51 -5.64 2.60
N LEU A 80 5.45 -5.80 3.41
CA LEU A 80 5.23 -5.01 4.63
C LEU A 80 6.39 -5.16 5.63
N GLY A 81 7.05 -6.32 5.67
CA GLY A 81 8.22 -6.54 6.53
C GLY A 81 9.38 -5.59 6.21
N HIS A 82 9.54 -5.17 4.95
CA HIS A 82 10.56 -4.18 4.56
C HIS A 82 10.23 -2.77 5.04
N LEU A 83 8.97 -2.49 5.39
CA LEU A 83 8.54 -1.16 5.82
C LEU A 83 8.72 -0.91 7.31
N VAL A 84 9.08 -1.91 8.12
CA VAL A 84 9.26 -1.76 9.57
C VAL A 84 10.25 -0.64 9.92
N ASN A 85 11.46 -0.71 9.36
CA ASN A 85 12.47 0.31 9.63
C ASN A 85 12.08 1.68 9.05
N PRO A 86 11.69 1.82 7.77
CA PRO A 86 11.22 3.10 7.23
C PRO A 86 10.02 3.72 7.97
N ILE A 87 9.03 2.94 8.41
CA ILE A 87 7.92 3.47 9.22
C ILE A 87 8.46 4.05 10.53
N THR A 88 9.27 3.28 11.25
CA THR A 88 9.74 3.64 12.60
C THR A 88 10.85 4.68 12.62
N SER A 89 11.66 4.78 11.57
CA SER A 89 12.82 5.68 11.51
C SER A 89 12.63 6.89 10.59
N LEU A 90 11.71 6.84 9.63
CA LEU A 90 11.46 7.93 8.67
C LEU A 90 10.06 8.52 8.81
N LEU A 91 8.99 7.74 8.91
CA LEU A 91 7.66 8.33 8.98
C LEU A 91 7.33 8.86 10.38
N GLN A 92 7.38 7.98 11.38
CA GLN A 92 6.94 8.27 12.73
C GLN A 92 7.71 9.40 13.44
N PRO A 93 9.05 9.46 13.39
CA PRO A 93 9.80 10.51 14.10
C PRO A 93 9.51 11.91 13.58
N TYR A 94 9.05 12.02 12.33
CA TYR A 94 8.74 13.28 11.65
C TYR A 94 7.23 13.53 11.56
N GLY A 95 6.40 12.70 12.19
CA GLY A 95 4.94 12.81 12.14
C GLY A 95 4.37 12.70 10.72
N MET A 96 5.11 12.09 9.79
CA MET A 96 4.66 11.88 8.42
C MET A 96 3.72 10.69 8.35
N ASN A 97 2.76 10.76 7.42
CA ASN A 97 1.82 9.70 7.15
C ASN A 97 1.69 9.48 5.65
N VAL A 98 1.75 8.22 5.22
CA VAL A 98 1.68 7.81 3.81
C VAL A 98 0.68 6.67 3.69
N HIS A 99 -0.31 6.78 2.81
CA HIS A 99 -1.32 5.74 2.72
C HIS A 99 -0.74 4.45 2.15
N LEU A 100 -0.86 3.34 2.88
CA LEU A 100 -0.42 2.02 2.43
C LEU A 100 -1.59 1.26 1.79
N LEU A 101 -1.45 0.91 0.52
CA LEU A 101 -2.40 0.04 -0.17
C LEU A 101 -1.85 -1.40 -0.24
N ILE A 102 -2.33 -2.27 0.64
CA ILE A 102 -1.73 -3.59 0.86
C ILE A 102 -2.62 -4.68 0.25
N SER A 103 -2.10 -5.38 -0.74
CA SER A 103 -2.65 -6.65 -1.21
C SER A 103 -2.37 -7.74 -0.18
N LEU A 104 -3.39 -8.10 0.61
CA LEU A 104 -3.34 -9.14 1.62
C LEU A 104 -3.46 -10.51 0.96
N ARG A 105 -2.36 -11.26 0.99
CA ARG A 105 -2.29 -12.61 0.44
C ARG A 105 -2.03 -13.63 1.53
N THR A 106 -2.82 -14.70 1.52
CA THR A 106 -2.68 -15.87 2.41
C THR A 106 -2.33 -17.14 1.65
N GLU A 107 -2.48 -17.14 0.33
CA GLU A 107 -2.21 -18.30 -0.55
C GLU A 107 -1.39 -17.92 -1.80
N PRO A 108 -0.65 -18.88 -2.40
CA PRO A 108 -0.30 -20.22 -1.87
C PRO A 108 0.50 -20.20 -0.54
N PHE A 109 0.84 -21.37 0.01
CA PHE A 109 1.35 -21.55 1.38
C PHE A 109 2.53 -20.63 1.76
N GLU A 110 3.36 -20.23 0.81
CA GLU A 110 4.47 -19.28 1.03
C GLU A 110 4.00 -17.88 1.49
N HIS A 111 2.75 -17.51 1.23
CA HIS A 111 2.17 -16.23 1.66
C HIS A 111 1.44 -16.32 2.99
N HIS A 112 1.15 -17.53 3.49
CA HIS A 112 0.31 -17.76 4.66
C HIS A 112 0.81 -17.00 5.90
N GLN A 113 2.11 -17.11 6.20
CA GLN A 113 2.68 -16.46 7.40
C GLN A 113 2.58 -14.93 7.31
N MET A 114 2.99 -14.34 6.18
CA MET A 114 2.91 -12.90 5.99
C MET A 114 1.46 -12.39 5.96
N GLY A 115 0.53 -13.16 5.40
CA GLY A 115 -0.90 -12.85 5.45
C GLY A 115 -1.44 -12.81 6.88
N LYS A 116 -1.04 -13.76 7.74
CA LYS A 116 -1.44 -13.81 9.16
C LYS A 116 -0.87 -12.64 9.98
N VAL A 117 0.39 -12.27 9.75
CA VAL A 117 1.08 -11.27 10.59
C VAL A 117 0.91 -9.83 10.09
N ALA A 118 0.40 -9.60 8.87
CA ALA A 118 0.34 -8.25 8.30
C ALA A 118 -0.45 -7.25 9.16
N VAL A 119 -1.68 -7.59 9.57
CA VAL A 119 -2.49 -6.72 10.43
C VAL A 119 -1.90 -6.59 11.84
N PRO A 120 -1.52 -7.67 12.54
CA PRO A 120 -0.82 -7.57 13.82
C PRO A 120 0.45 -6.70 13.77
N LEU A 121 1.19 -6.74 12.66
CA LEU A 121 2.38 -5.91 12.47
C LEU A 121 2.03 -4.43 12.37
N LEU A 122 1.00 -4.06 11.59
CA LEU A 122 0.52 -2.67 11.49
C LEU A 122 0.03 -2.16 12.86
N GLU A 123 -0.71 -2.99 13.60
CA GLU A 123 -1.16 -2.68 14.96
C GLU A 123 0.00 -2.46 15.93
N LEU A 124 1.01 -3.35 15.89
CA LEU A 124 2.23 -3.23 16.70
C LEU A 124 2.99 -1.94 16.38
N LEU A 125 3.09 -1.61 15.10
CA LEU A 125 3.70 -0.37 14.63
C LEU A 125 2.83 0.85 14.90
N ARG A 126 1.57 0.70 15.33
CA ARG A 126 0.58 1.79 15.46
C ARG A 126 0.41 2.57 14.16
N TYR A 127 0.40 1.85 13.04
CA TYR A 127 0.19 2.42 11.71
C TYR A 127 -1.27 2.25 11.31
N ASP A 128 -1.99 3.35 11.10
CA ASP A 128 -3.43 3.36 10.87
C ASP A 128 -3.85 3.86 9.47
N ASP A 129 -2.94 4.42 8.68
CA ASP A 129 -3.23 4.89 7.32
C ASP A 129 -2.99 3.80 6.27
N TYR A 130 -3.87 2.80 6.23
CA TYR A 130 -3.77 1.71 5.26
C TYR A 130 -5.13 1.21 4.78
N THR A 131 -5.14 0.68 3.55
CA THR A 131 -6.24 -0.09 2.97
C THR A 131 -5.76 -1.52 2.71
N LEU A 132 -6.56 -2.51 3.11
CA LEU A 132 -6.32 -3.92 2.75
C LEU A 132 -7.16 -4.29 1.53
N VAL A 133 -6.52 -4.85 0.52
CA VAL A 133 -7.17 -5.47 -0.64
C VAL A 133 -6.97 -6.97 -0.56
N ARG A 134 -8.06 -7.73 -0.54
CA ARG A 134 -7.98 -9.19 -0.56
C ARG A 134 -7.72 -9.66 -1.98
N ASP A 135 -6.74 -10.54 -2.16
CA ASP A 135 -6.50 -11.16 -3.47
C ASP A 135 -7.65 -12.15 -3.78
N PRO A 136 -8.42 -11.97 -4.86
CA PRO A 136 -9.53 -12.85 -5.21
C PRO A 136 -9.13 -14.32 -5.36
N LYS A 137 -7.85 -14.60 -5.62
CA LYS A 137 -7.32 -15.96 -5.72
C LYS A 137 -7.20 -16.67 -4.37
N CYS A 138 -7.25 -15.95 -3.25
CA CYS A 138 -7.20 -16.53 -1.91
C CYS A 138 -8.57 -16.98 -1.40
N ASP A 139 -9.65 -16.76 -2.17
CA ASP A 139 -11.03 -17.14 -1.81
C ASP A 139 -11.50 -18.41 -2.56
N ALA A 140 -10.58 -19.12 -3.23
CA ALA A 140 -10.84 -20.33 -4.02
C ALA A 140 -10.45 -21.62 -3.26
#